data_AF-A0A7C9E8B0-F1
#
_entry.id   AF-A0A7C9E8B0-F1
#
_cell.length_a   1.000
_cell.length_b   1.000
_cell.length_c   1.000
_cell.angle_alpha   90.00
_cell.angle_beta   90.00
_cell.angle_gamma   90.00
#
_symmetry.space_group_name_H-M   'P 1'
#
loop_
_entity.id
_entity.type
_entity.pdbx_description
1 polymer ?
#
loop_
_entity_poly.entity_id
_entity_poly.type
_entity_poly.pdbx_seq_one_letter_code
_entity_poly.pdbx_strand_id
1 'polypeptide(L)'
;LNPPSFEDFSFNSPYFLVAVKTGIVASVIAMAEGIAVGRSFAMFKNYHIDGNKEMIAYGMMNIVGSCTSCYLTTGPFSRSAVNYNAGCKTAVSNIIMSIAVMITLLFLTPLFHYTDRKSV
;
A
#
# COMPACT_ATOMS: atom_id res chain seq x y z
N LEU A 1 -10.97 -5.86 14.80
CA LEU A 1 -10.00 -6.47 13.86
C LEU A 1 -10.80 -7.14 12.76
N ASN A 2 -10.47 -6.89 11.49
CA ASN A 2 -11.13 -7.56 10.38
C ASN A 2 -10.80 -9.07 10.46
N PRO A 3 -11.78 -9.99 10.38
CA PRO A 3 -11.49 -11.40 10.27
C PRO A 3 -10.63 -11.64 9.02
N PRO A 4 -9.63 -12.54 9.08
CA PRO A 4 -8.80 -12.86 7.93
C PRO A 4 -9.69 -13.42 6.81
N SER A 5 -9.59 -12.86 5.60
CA SER A 5 -10.43 -13.20 4.41
C SER A 5 -10.28 -14.64 3.89
N PHE A 6 -9.78 -15.57 4.69
CA PHE A 6 -9.63 -16.98 4.37
C PHE A 6 -10.98 -17.72 4.32
N GLU A 7 -12.02 -17.25 5.01
CA GLU A 7 -13.33 -17.94 5.05
C GLU A 7 -14.28 -17.57 3.88
N ASP A 8 -14.03 -16.49 3.14
CA ASP A 8 -14.94 -16.00 2.09
C ASP A 8 -14.46 -16.30 0.65
N PHE A 9 -13.57 -17.28 0.52
CA PHE A 9 -12.99 -17.69 -0.78
C PHE A 9 -13.99 -18.54 -1.59
N SER A 10 -15.07 -17.92 -2.06
CA SER A 10 -16.05 -18.55 -2.94
C SER A 10 -15.49 -18.73 -4.35
N PHE A 11 -14.81 -19.86 -4.57
CA PHE A 11 -14.28 -20.27 -5.89
C PHE A 11 -15.37 -20.52 -6.94
N ASN A 12 -16.64 -20.63 -6.52
CA ASN A 12 -17.79 -20.97 -7.36
C ASN A 12 -18.56 -19.73 -7.87
N SER A 13 -17.93 -18.56 -7.89
CA SER A 13 -18.56 -17.31 -8.34
C SER A 13 -18.26 -17.03 -9.82
N PRO A 14 -19.25 -16.63 -10.65
CA PRO A 14 -19.02 -16.23 -12.05
C PRO A 14 -18.08 -15.03 -12.18
N TYR A 15 -17.85 -14.29 -11.09
CA TYR A 15 -16.96 -13.13 -11.04
C TYR A 15 -15.50 -13.46 -10.71
N PHE A 16 -15.17 -14.71 -10.39
CA PHE A 16 -13.80 -15.12 -10.03
C PHE A 16 -12.81 -14.78 -11.15
N LEU A 17 -13.14 -15.12 -12.40
CA LEU A 17 -12.27 -14.86 -13.55
C LEU A 17 -12.11 -13.36 -13.81
N VAL A 18 -13.17 -12.57 -13.61
CA VAL A 18 -13.11 -11.11 -13.72
C VAL A 18 -12.23 -10.53 -12.62
N ALA A 19 -12.38 -10.98 -11.37
CA ALA A 19 -11.58 -10.53 -10.23
C ALA A 19 -10.10 -10.88 -10.38
N VAL A 20 -9.77 -12.07 -10.88
CA VAL A 20 -8.39 -12.46 -11.19
C VAL A 20 -7.83 -11.57 -12.30
N LYS A 21 -8.59 -11.36 -13.39
CA LYS A 21 -8.15 -10.53 -14.51
C LYS A 21 -7.90 -9.08 -14.08
N THR A 22 -8.80 -8.48 -13.32
CA THR A 22 -8.65 -7.11 -12.81
C THR A 22 -7.55 -7.01 -11.77
N GLY A 23 -7.39 -8.01 -10.90
CA GLY A 23 -6.31 -8.07 -9.91
C GLY A 23 -4.92 -8.13 -10.57
N ILE A 24 -4.76 -8.91 -11.63
CA ILE A 24 -3.50 -8.97 -12.40
C ILE A 24 -3.21 -7.62 -13.04
N VAL A 25 -4.19 -6.99 -13.70
CA VAL A 25 -3.99 -5.68 -14.34
C VAL A 25 -3.65 -4.61 -13.30
N ALA A 26 -4.39 -4.55 -12.20
CA ALA A 26 -4.16 -3.59 -11.12
C ALA A 26 -2.78 -3.77 -10.47
N SER A 27 -2.36 -5.01 -10.20
CA SER A 27 -1.06 -5.33 -9.61
C SER A 27 0.11 -4.92 -10.49
N VAL A 28 0.04 -5.16 -11.80
CA VAL A 28 1.07 -4.70 -12.75
C VAL A 28 1.16 -3.18 -12.77
N ILE A 29 0.02 -2.48 -12.78
CA ILE A 29 -0.02 -1.00 -12.77
C ILE A 29 0.58 -0.46 -11.46
N ALA A 30 0.16 -0.98 -10.31
CA ALA A 30 0.65 -0.53 -9.01
C ALA A 30 2.15 -0.80 -8.83
N MET A 31 2.63 -1.93 -9.35
CA MET A 31 4.05 -2.28 -9.35
C MET A 31 4.87 -1.35 -10.23
N ALA A 32 4.38 -1.04 -11.44
CA ALA A 32 5.03 -0.09 -12.33
C ALA A 32 5.08 1.32 -11.72
N GLU A 33 3.98 1.78 -11.11
CA GLU A 33 3.92 3.07 -10.41
C GLU A 33 4.90 3.12 -9.22
N GLY A 34 4.94 2.05 -8.41
CA GLY A 34 5.87 1.93 -7.29
C GLY A 34 7.34 2.00 -7.67
N ILE A 35 7.73 1.23 -8.69
CA ILE A 35 9.11 1.23 -9.22
C ILE A 35 9.44 2.57 -9.86
N ALA A 36 8.50 3.18 -10.60
CA ALA A 36 8.71 4.50 -11.20
C ALA A 36 8.98 5.57 -10.14
N VAL A 37 8.18 5.60 -9.06
CA VAL A 37 8.39 6.51 -7.93
C VAL A 37 9.74 6.26 -7.25
N GLY A 38 10.08 4.99 -6.96
CA GLY A 38 11.36 4.62 -6.37
C GLY A 38 12.56 5.09 -7.21
N ARG A 39 12.50 4.86 -8.52
CA ARG A 39 13.50 5.31 -9.50
C ARG A 39 13.59 6.83 -9.59
N SER A 40 12.49 7.56 -9.52
CA SER A 40 12.51 9.02 -9.47
C SER A 40 13.29 9.53 -8.24
N PHE A 41 13.02 8.99 -7.05
CA PHE A 41 13.76 9.36 -5.84
C PHE A 41 15.24 8.93 -5.89
N ALA A 42 15.54 7.81 -6.55
CA ALA A 42 16.91 7.34 -6.79
C ALA A 42 17.73 8.34 -7.62
N MET A 43 17.14 8.82 -8.72
CA MET A 43 17.73 9.84 -9.57
C MET A 43 17.96 11.14 -8.80
N PHE A 44 16.99 11.58 -7.98
CA PHE A 44 17.16 12.77 -7.14
C PHE A 44 18.34 12.65 -6.16
N LYS A 45 18.62 11.45 -5.64
CA LYS A 45 19.75 11.19 -4.73
C LYS A 45 21.05 10.73 -5.41
N ASN A 46 21.10 10.67 -6.75
CA ASN A 46 22.23 10.10 -7.51
C ASN A 46 22.67 8.71 -7.00
N TYR A 47 21.73 7.89 -6.53
CA TYR A 47 22.04 6.53 -6.08
C TYR A 47 21.78 5.54 -7.20
N HIS A 48 22.71 4.62 -7.42
CA HIS A 48 22.55 3.61 -8.46
C HIS A 48 21.62 2.52 -7.98
N ILE A 49 20.44 2.44 -8.59
CA ILE A 49 19.41 1.49 -8.23
C ILE A 49 19.27 0.43 -9.30
N ASP A 50 19.36 -0.83 -8.85
CA ASP A 50 19.15 -2.02 -9.67
C ASP A 50 17.64 -2.29 -9.80
N GLY A 51 17.09 -2.05 -10.99
CA GLY A 51 15.66 -2.22 -11.25
C GLY A 51 15.15 -3.66 -10.99
N ASN A 52 16.00 -4.67 -11.23
CA ASN A 52 15.62 -6.07 -10.97
C ASN A 52 15.44 -6.36 -9.47
N LYS A 53 16.27 -5.75 -8.61
CA LYS A 53 16.16 -5.91 -7.14
C LYS A 53 14.96 -5.16 -6.59
N GLU A 54 14.67 -3.97 -7.11
CA GLU A 54 13.45 -3.23 -6.75
C GLU A 54 12.19 -3.97 -7.18
N MET A 55 12.19 -4.55 -8.38
CA MET A 55 11.08 -5.34 -8.89
C MET A 55 10.74 -6.52 -7.95
N ILE A 56 11.76 -7.27 -7.53
CA ILE A 56 11.61 -8.39 -6.60
C ILE A 56 11.16 -7.90 -5.22
N ALA A 57 11.75 -6.82 -4.70
CA ALA A 57 11.38 -6.26 -3.40
C ALA A 57 9.91 -5.80 -3.37
N TYR A 58 9.46 -5.12 -4.43
CA TYR A 58 8.09 -4.64 -4.55
C TYR A 58 7.08 -5.79 -4.70
N GLY A 59 7.45 -6.85 -5.43
CA GLY A 59 6.66 -8.07 -5.53
C GLY A 59 6.53 -8.80 -4.19
N MET A 60 7.64 -9.00 -3.47
CA MET A 60 7.64 -9.62 -2.14
C MET A 60 6.79 -8.84 -1.14
N MET A 61 6.86 -7.51 -1.15
CA MET A 61 6.01 -6.65 -0.31
C MET A 61 4.52 -6.93 -0.51
N ASN A 62 4.06 -7.04 -1.76
CA ASN A 62 2.65 -7.28 -2.07
C ASN A 62 2.23 -8.73 -1.72
N ILE A 63 3.12 -9.71 -1.86
CA ILE A 63 2.86 -11.09 -1.40
C ILE A 63 2.66 -11.11 0.11
N VAL A 64 3.59 -10.50 0.88
CA VAL A 64 3.49 -10.42 2.35
C VAL A 64 2.25 -9.63 2.79
N GLY A 65 1.93 -8.54 2.09
CA GLY A 65 0.71 -7.76 2.32
C GLY A 65 -0.57 -8.57 2.11
N SER A 66 -0.60 -9.41 1.07
CA SER A 66 -1.75 -10.27 0.77
C SER A 66 -2.05 -11.26 1.90
N CYS A 67 -1.02 -11.77 2.60
CA CYS A 67 -1.20 -12.64 3.78
C CYS A 67 -1.87 -11.93 4.97
N THR A 68 -1.87 -10.60 5.00
CA THR A 68 -2.44 -9.78 6.09
C THR A 68 -3.82 -9.21 5.71
N SER A 69 -4.44 -9.71 4.62
CA SER A 69 -5.67 -9.13 4.04
C SER A 69 -5.53 -7.63 3.72
N CYS A 70 -4.31 -7.18 3.36
CA CYS A 70 -4.05 -5.80 2.98
C CYS A 70 -4.36 -5.56 1.49
N TYR A 71 -4.74 -4.32 1.18
CA TYR A 71 -4.91 -3.87 -0.19
C TYR A 71 -3.56 -3.79 -0.93
N LEU A 72 -3.64 -3.83 -2.25
CA LEU A 72 -2.49 -3.70 -3.16
C LEU A 72 -1.69 -2.43 -2.85
N THR A 73 -0.39 -2.57 -2.62
CA THR A 73 0.45 -1.43 -2.26
C THR A 73 0.90 -0.66 -3.51
N THR A 74 0.52 0.62 -3.59
CA THR A 74 0.91 1.55 -4.65
C THR A 74 2.09 2.43 -4.23
N GLY A 75 2.78 3.01 -5.23
CA GLY A 75 3.96 3.85 -5.02
C GLY A 75 3.63 5.07 -4.16
N PRO A 76 4.20 5.21 -2.94
CA PRO A 76 3.81 6.29 -2.05
C PRO A 76 4.55 7.59 -2.42
N PHE A 77 4.16 8.22 -3.53
CA PHE A 77 4.75 9.49 -3.98
C PHE A 77 4.54 10.59 -2.94
N SER A 78 3.29 10.80 -2.50
CA SER A 78 2.94 11.87 -1.56
C SER A 78 3.69 11.74 -0.22
N ARG A 79 3.72 10.54 0.38
CA ARG A 79 4.39 10.33 1.68
C ARG A 79 5.91 10.41 1.55
N SER A 80 6.48 9.87 0.48
CA SER A 80 7.92 9.95 0.22
C SER A 80 8.36 11.40 -0.05
N ALA A 81 7.55 12.18 -0.77
CA ALA A 81 7.81 13.59 -1.05
C ALA A 81 7.76 14.45 0.23
N VAL A 82 6.74 14.25 1.07
CA VAL A 82 6.64 14.95 2.37
C VAL A 82 7.81 14.58 3.27
N ASN A 83 8.15 13.28 3.35
CA ASN A 83 9.27 12.80 4.15
C ASN A 83 10.63 13.32 3.65
N TYR A 84 10.78 13.45 2.32
CA TYR A 84 11.95 14.06 1.69
C TYR A 84 12.03 15.57 2.00
N ASN A 85 10.92 16.30 1.88
CA ASN A 85 10.85 17.73 2.16
C ASN A 85 11.04 18.05 3.66
N ALA A 86 10.60 17.15 4.55
CA ALA A 86 10.82 17.24 5.99
C ALA A 86 12.28 16.95 6.40
N GLY A 87 13.17 16.60 5.46
CA GLY A 87 14.57 16.30 5.74
C GLY A 87 14.81 14.98 6.47
N CYS A 88 13.79 14.12 6.59
CA CYS A 88 13.90 12.84 7.28
C CYS A 88 14.73 11.86 6.46
N LYS A 89 15.90 11.47 6.99
CA LYS A 89 16.83 10.53 6.34
C LYS A 89 16.68 9.08 6.81
N THR A 90 15.79 8.80 7.76
CA THR A 90 15.73 7.51 8.48
C THR A 90 14.38 6.81 8.34
N ALA A 91 14.38 5.48 8.41
CA ALA A 91 13.17 4.64 8.40
C ALA A 91 12.24 4.90 9.61
N VAL A 92 12.76 5.55 10.66
CA VAL A 92 12.04 5.89 11.89
C VAL A 92 10.84 6.80 11.60
N SER A 93 10.94 7.71 10.63
CA SER A 93 9.81 8.58 10.24
C SER A 93 8.61 7.79 9.74
N ASN A 94 8.86 6.73 8.96
CA ASN A 94 7.80 5.87 8.42
C ASN A 94 7.14 5.03 9.53
N ILE A 95 7.92 4.62 10.54
CA ILE A 95 7.40 3.92 11.73
C ILE A 95 6.51 4.84 12.55
N ILE A 96 6.96 6.07 12.84
CA ILE A 96 6.18 7.07 13.58
C ILE A 96 4.88 7.39 12.84
N MET A 97 4.94 7.57 11.52
CA MET A 97 3.75 7.81 10.70
C MET A 97 2.78 6.63 10.77
N SER A 98 3.25 5.38 10.68
CA SER A 98 2.40 4.19 10.79
C SER A 98 1.74 4.07 12.17
N ILE A 99 2.51 4.31 13.25
CA ILE A 99 2.00 4.31 14.62
C ILE A 99 0.97 5.43 14.83
N ALA A 100 1.26 6.63 14.34
CA ALA A 100 0.33 7.75 14.41
C ALA A 100 -0.98 7.42 13.68
N VAL A 101 -0.90 6.83 12.48
CA VAL A 101 -2.08 6.35 11.74
C VAL A 101 -2.83 5.29 12.56
N MET A 102 -2.15 4.30 13.14
CA MET A 102 -2.79 3.28 13.99
C MET A 102 -3.53 3.91 15.19
N ILE A 103 -2.91 4.86 15.89
CA ILE A 103 -3.51 5.56 17.03
C ILE A 103 -4.70 6.40 16.58
N THR A 104 -4.55 7.16 15.48
CA THR A 104 -5.66 7.95 14.94
C THR A 104 -6.82 7.07 14.51
N LEU A 105 -6.57 5.92 13.89
CA LEU A 105 -7.64 4.97 13.58
C LEU A 105 -8.30 4.49 14.88
N LEU A 106 -7.57 4.07 15.90
CA LEU A 106 -8.18 3.64 17.17
C LEU A 106 -9.03 4.73 17.85
N PHE A 107 -8.59 5.99 17.83
CA PHE A 107 -9.30 7.11 18.46
C PHE A 107 -10.40 7.72 17.58
N LEU A 108 -10.25 7.78 16.25
CA LEU A 108 -11.25 8.30 15.31
C LEU A 108 -12.22 7.23 14.79
N THR A 109 -11.92 5.92 14.88
CA THR A 109 -12.89 4.85 14.53
C THR A 109 -14.23 5.02 15.26
N PRO A 110 -14.29 5.32 16.56
CA PRO A 110 -15.58 5.62 17.20
C PRO A 110 -16.22 6.92 16.69
N LEU A 111 -15.43 7.89 16.21
CA LEU A 111 -15.91 9.16 15.65
C LEU A 111 -16.50 8.99 14.24
N PHE A 112 -15.87 8.15 13.39
CA PHE A 112 -16.36 7.82 12.06
C PHE A 112 -17.55 6.87 12.08
N HIS A 113 -17.62 5.94 13.04
CA HIS A 113 -18.81 5.13 13.25
C HIS A 113 -20.02 5.97 13.68
N TYR A 114 -19.79 7.13 14.32
CA TYR A 114 -20.86 8.08 14.63
C TYR A 114 -21.28 8.94 13.43
N THR A 115 -20.50 8.92 12.34
CA THR A 115 -20.90 9.49 11.06
C THR A 115 -21.62 8.41 10.23
N ASP A 116 -22.63 7.78 10.81
CA ASP A 116 -23.63 7.08 10.03
C ASP A 116 -24.41 8.14 9.23
N ARG A 117 -24.07 8.24 7.93
CA ARG A 117 -24.88 8.82 6.84
C ARG A 117 -25.47 10.21 7.11
N LYS A 118 -24.71 11.27 6.85
CA LYS A 118 -25.27 12.54 6.34
C LYS A 118 -24.46 13.09 5.16
N SER A 119 -24.60 12.44 4.02
CA SER A 119 -24.63 13.11 2.72
C SER A 119 -25.25 12.14 1.72
N VAL A 120 -26.50 12.45 1.36
CA VAL A 120 -27.26 11.91 0.23
C VAL A 120 -26.42 11.87 -1.04
#